data_AF-A0A0F5PM64-F1
#
_entry.id   AF-A0A0F5PM64-F1
#
_cell.length_a   1.000
_cell.length_b   1.000
_cell.length_c   1.000
_cell.angle_alpha   90.00
_cell.angle_beta   90.00
_cell.angle_gamma   90.00
#
_symmetry.space_group_name_H-M   'P 1'
#
loop_
_entity.id
_entity.type
_entity.pdbx_description
1 polymer ?
#
loop_
_entity_poly.entity_id
_entity_poly.type
_entity_poly.pdbx_seq_one_letter_code
_entity_poly.pdbx_strand_id
1 'polypeptide(L)'
;MTIDGYTPYYPHHPHPEHCRSFYTVQPGDSMWSIANKFGISLDCLIKANPQIRDPNLIYPGQQICIPFYCPPVSYEQCRTIYTVRPGDSLWSIANMFGVSLDCLIKANPQISDPNLIYPGQQICIPFYCPPPSPQTCRTIYTAKAGDSLWSIANMFGVSLEALIKANPQIPDPNLIYPGQQICIP
;
A
#
# COMPACT_ATOMS: atom_id res chain seq x y z
N MET A 1 -2.45 -47.14 -22.54
CA MET A 1 -1.47 -47.03 -21.46
C MET A 1 -0.57 -45.86 -21.80
N THR A 2 -0.64 -44.85 -20.93
CA THR A 2 0.02 -43.55 -20.99
C THR A 2 1.52 -43.66 -20.71
N ILE A 3 2.31 -42.76 -21.29
CA ILE A 3 3.35 -42.06 -20.53
C ILE A 3 3.52 -40.66 -21.14
N ASP A 4 3.23 -39.69 -20.28
CA ASP A 4 2.99 -38.29 -20.57
C ASP A 4 4.27 -37.53 -20.88
N GLY A 5 4.18 -36.62 -21.86
CA GLY A 5 5.24 -35.70 -22.24
C GLY A 5 5.50 -34.68 -21.13
N TYR A 6 6.65 -34.81 -20.49
CA TYR A 6 7.21 -33.78 -19.62
C TYR A 6 7.72 -32.63 -20.49
N THR A 7 7.06 -31.48 -20.47
CA THR A 7 7.64 -30.24 -20.99
C THR A 7 8.53 -29.61 -19.91
N PRO A 8 9.76 -29.16 -20.23
CA PRO A 8 10.67 -28.59 -19.24
C PRO A 8 10.17 -27.22 -18.74
N TYR A 9 10.27 -26.99 -17.43
CA TYR A 9 9.96 -25.71 -16.80
C TYR A 9 11.05 -24.69 -17.13
N TYR A 10 10.73 -23.68 -17.94
CA TYR A 10 11.61 -22.54 -18.20
C TYR A 10 11.08 -21.30 -17.46
N PRO A 11 11.79 -20.78 -16.44
CA PRO A 11 11.46 -19.50 -15.87
C PRO A 11 11.97 -18.41 -16.82
N HIS A 12 11.16 -17.37 -17.04
CA HIS A 12 11.50 -16.11 -17.72
C HIS A 12 11.25 -16.00 -19.25
N HIS A 13 10.00 -16.17 -19.69
CA HIS A 13 9.49 -15.51 -20.91
C HIS A 13 8.03 -15.05 -20.71
N PRO A 14 7.64 -13.83 -21.17
CA PRO A 14 6.23 -13.41 -21.13
C PRO A 14 5.46 -14.12 -22.25
N HIS A 15 4.88 -15.27 -21.93
CA HIS A 15 3.99 -16.00 -22.82
C HIS A 15 2.52 -15.56 -22.68
N PRO A 16 1.70 -15.63 -23.75
CA PRO A 16 0.24 -15.38 -23.75
C PRO A 16 -0.57 -16.23 -22.76
N GLU A 17 0.08 -17.20 -22.12
CA GLU A 17 -0.47 -18.20 -21.21
C GLU A 17 -0.64 -17.68 -19.77
N HIS A 18 -0.13 -16.47 -19.48
CA HIS A 18 -0.27 -15.84 -18.15
C HIS A 18 -1.57 -15.05 -17.98
N CYS A 19 -2.20 -14.63 -19.08
CA CYS A 19 -3.43 -13.85 -19.06
C CYS A 19 -4.64 -14.77 -19.20
N ARG A 20 -5.45 -14.86 -18.14
CA ARG A 20 -6.77 -15.52 -18.18
C ARG A 20 -7.71 -14.82 -19.15
N SER A 21 -7.67 -13.50 -19.15
CA SER A 21 -8.45 -12.65 -20.03
C SER A 21 -7.78 -11.29 -20.11
N PHE A 22 -8.22 -10.50 -21.09
CA PHE A 22 -7.94 -9.07 -21.12
C PHE A 22 -9.17 -8.29 -20.69
N TYR A 23 -8.96 -7.27 -19.87
CA TYR A 23 -9.96 -6.32 -19.43
C TYR A 23 -9.72 -4.98 -20.13
N THR A 24 -10.76 -4.45 -20.78
CA THR A 24 -10.73 -3.11 -21.36
C THR A 24 -11.04 -2.08 -20.28
N VAL A 25 -10.06 -1.22 -19.97
CA VAL A 25 -10.20 -0.13 -19.01
C VAL A 25 -11.40 0.75 -19.38
N GLN A 26 -12.25 1.04 -18.39
CA GLN A 26 -13.40 1.93 -18.50
C GLN A 26 -13.12 3.30 -17.89
N PRO A 27 -13.88 4.35 -18.24
CA PRO A 27 -13.79 5.63 -17.55
C PRO A 27 -13.96 5.48 -16.03
N GLY A 28 -13.00 5.99 -15.26
CA GLY A 28 -12.97 5.91 -13.80
C GLY A 28 -12.28 4.68 -13.22
N ASP A 29 -11.81 3.75 -14.04
CA ASP A 29 -11.01 2.63 -13.56
C ASP A 29 -9.61 3.05 -13.09
N SER A 30 -9.11 2.33 -12.10
CA SER A 30 -7.69 2.31 -11.69
C SER A 30 -7.21 0.86 -11.65
N MET A 31 -5.89 0.64 -11.63
CA MET A 31 -5.34 -0.71 -11.43
C MET A 31 -5.90 -1.34 -10.13
N TRP A 32 -6.15 -0.52 -9.12
CA TRP A 32 -6.81 -0.93 -7.89
C TRP A 32 -8.25 -1.41 -8.09
N SER A 33 -9.11 -0.61 -8.73
CA SER A 33 -10.53 -0.98 -8.89
C SER A 33 -10.67 -2.24 -9.73
N ILE A 34 -9.79 -2.41 -10.73
CA ILE A 34 -9.70 -3.61 -11.56
C ILE A 34 -9.26 -4.82 -10.73
N ALA A 35 -8.17 -4.72 -9.96
CA ALA A 35 -7.72 -5.81 -9.11
C ALA A 35 -8.80 -6.27 -8.13
N ASN A 36 -9.47 -5.32 -7.48
CA ASN A 36 -10.58 -5.58 -6.56
C ASN A 36 -11.77 -6.26 -7.27
N LYS A 37 -12.14 -5.78 -8.46
CA LYS A 37 -13.20 -6.38 -9.29
C LYS A 37 -12.95 -7.85 -9.61
N PHE A 38 -11.69 -8.24 -9.78
CA PHE A 38 -11.30 -9.61 -10.10
C PHE A 38 -10.84 -10.42 -8.88
N GLY A 39 -10.89 -9.85 -7.67
CA GLY A 39 -10.51 -10.53 -6.43
C GLY A 39 -9.03 -10.91 -6.37
N ILE A 40 -8.15 -10.14 -7.01
CA ILE A 40 -6.70 -10.34 -7.05
C ILE A 40 -5.96 -9.19 -6.37
N SER A 41 -4.72 -9.40 -5.95
CA SER A 41 -3.93 -8.32 -5.35
C SER A 41 -3.49 -7.31 -6.41
N LEU A 42 -3.44 -6.02 -6.03
CA LEU A 42 -2.96 -4.94 -6.89
C LEU A 42 -1.53 -5.22 -7.41
N ASP A 43 -0.63 -5.66 -6.54
CA ASP A 43 0.75 -6.00 -6.89
C ASP A 43 0.82 -7.11 -7.95
N CYS A 44 -0.01 -8.15 -7.81
CA CYS A 44 -0.09 -9.21 -8.81
C CYS A 44 -0.56 -8.67 -10.16
N LEU A 45 -1.61 -7.84 -10.17
CA LEU A 45 -2.11 -7.25 -11.41
C LEU A 45 -1.04 -6.36 -12.07
N ILE A 46 -0.31 -5.56 -11.29
CA ILE A 46 0.77 -4.71 -11.79
C ILE A 46 1.89 -5.56 -12.41
N LYS A 47 2.35 -6.59 -11.70
CA LYS A 47 3.39 -7.51 -12.18
C LYS A 47 2.99 -8.28 -13.44
N ALA A 48 1.71 -8.62 -13.57
CA ALA A 48 1.16 -9.26 -14.78
C ALA A 48 1.09 -8.29 -15.98
N ASN A 49 1.26 -6.99 -15.77
CA ASN A 49 1.17 -5.95 -16.80
C ASN A 49 2.45 -5.10 -16.89
N PRO A 50 3.63 -5.70 -17.16
CA PRO A 50 4.91 -4.99 -17.19
C PRO A 50 5.00 -3.92 -18.29
N GLN A 51 4.09 -3.93 -19.26
CA GLN A 51 3.96 -2.88 -20.27
C GLN A 51 3.43 -1.55 -19.71
N ILE A 52 2.83 -1.56 -18.52
CA ILE A 52 2.30 -0.37 -17.84
C ILE A 52 3.43 0.25 -17.00
N ARG A 53 4.01 1.33 -17.50
CA ARG A 53 5.15 2.00 -16.83
C ARG A 53 4.74 2.69 -15.53
N ASP A 54 3.58 3.33 -15.53
CA ASP A 54 3.00 3.98 -14.35
C ASP A 54 1.63 3.33 -14.05
N PRO A 55 1.55 2.48 -13.01
CA PRO A 55 0.31 1.82 -12.61
C PRO A 55 -0.81 2.78 -12.17
N ASN A 56 -0.48 4.03 -11.83
CA ASN A 56 -1.46 5.04 -11.46
C ASN A 56 -2.08 5.73 -12.69
N LEU A 57 -1.55 5.46 -13.89
CA LEU A 57 -1.95 6.13 -15.12
C LEU A 57 -2.35 5.13 -16.20
N ILE A 58 -3.61 4.69 -16.14
CA ILE A 58 -4.26 3.88 -17.17
C ILE A 58 -5.34 4.68 -17.89
N TYR A 59 -5.61 4.34 -19.15
CA TYR A 59 -6.55 5.08 -20.01
C TYR A 59 -7.72 4.22 -20.49
N PRO A 60 -8.93 4.78 -20.61
CA PRO A 60 -10.05 4.06 -21.20
C PRO A 60 -9.70 3.44 -22.57
N GLY A 61 -10.11 2.19 -22.78
CA GLY A 61 -9.79 1.41 -23.98
C GLY A 61 -8.49 0.60 -23.89
N GLN A 62 -7.62 0.90 -22.93
CA GLN A 62 -6.40 0.12 -22.70
C GLN A 62 -6.71 -1.32 -22.29
N GLN A 63 -5.92 -2.29 -22.76
CA GLN A 63 -6.07 -3.69 -22.39
C GLN A 63 -5.18 -4.02 -21.20
N ILE A 64 -5.78 -4.55 -20.14
CA ILE A 64 -5.11 -5.04 -18.94
C ILE A 64 -5.23 -6.56 -18.90
N CYS A 65 -4.09 -7.24 -18.84
CA CYS A 65 -4.00 -8.68 -18.61
C CYS A 65 -4.50 -8.99 -17.19
N ILE A 66 -5.53 -9.83 -17.09
CA ILE A 66 -5.99 -10.40 -15.81
C ILE A 66 -5.33 -11.77 -15.65
N PRO A 67 -4.45 -11.97 -14.66
CA PRO A 67 -3.70 -13.23 -14.54
C PRO A 67 -4.58 -14.40 -14.07
N PHE A 68 -4.20 -15.63 -14.45
CA PHE A 68 -4.85 -16.86 -13.96
C PHE A 68 -4.62 -17.11 -12.47
N TYR A 69 -3.43 -16.75 -11.99
CA TYR A 69 -2.97 -17.05 -10.65
C TYR A 69 -2.15 -15.89 -10.12
N CYS A 70 -2.44 -15.51 -8.89
CA CYS A 70 -1.61 -14.62 -8.10
C CYS A 70 -0.99 -15.45 -7.00
N PRO A 71 0.33 -15.72 -7.06
CA PRO A 71 0.99 -16.37 -5.95
C PRO A 71 0.77 -15.53 -4.69
N PRO A 72 0.44 -16.15 -3.54
CA PRO A 72 0.54 -15.46 -2.28
C PRO A 72 1.99 -14.96 -2.19
N VAL A 73 2.12 -13.68 -1.87
CA VAL A 73 3.41 -13.04 -1.74
C VAL A 73 4.28 -13.84 -0.75
N SER A 74 5.31 -14.50 -1.30
CA SER A 74 6.23 -15.32 -0.52
C SER A 74 7.22 -14.39 0.15
N TYR A 75 7.02 -14.14 1.43
CA TYR A 75 7.94 -13.36 2.20
C TYR A 75 8.36 -14.19 3.40
N GLU A 76 9.49 -14.87 3.28
CA GLU A 76 10.14 -15.55 4.42
C GLU A 76 10.44 -14.59 5.59
N GLN A 77 10.32 -13.27 5.34
CA GLN A 77 10.55 -12.19 6.30
C GLN A 77 9.27 -11.56 6.88
N CYS A 78 8.08 -11.88 6.37
CA CYS A 78 6.83 -11.35 6.94
C CYS A 78 6.34 -12.23 8.08
N ARG A 79 6.08 -11.59 9.22
CA ARG A 79 5.32 -12.17 10.33
C ARG A 79 3.88 -12.44 9.92
N THR A 80 3.26 -11.49 9.22
CA THR A 80 1.89 -11.60 8.73
C THR A 80 1.67 -10.71 7.52
N ILE A 81 0.60 -10.98 6.77
CA ILE A 81 0.14 -10.13 5.67
C ILE A 81 -1.11 -9.40 6.13
N TYR A 82 -1.04 -8.07 6.14
CA TYR A 82 -2.17 -7.21 6.42
C TYR A 82 -2.83 -6.77 5.12
N THR A 83 -4.15 -6.92 5.04
CA THR A 83 -4.95 -6.39 3.93
C THR A 83 -5.48 -5.01 4.31
N VAL A 84 -5.04 -3.99 3.56
CA VAL A 84 -5.43 -2.58 3.75
C VAL A 84 -6.95 -2.43 3.74
N ARG A 85 -7.48 -1.63 4.65
CA ARG A 85 -8.89 -1.27 4.77
C ARG A 85 -9.12 0.19 4.39
N PRO A 86 -10.36 0.58 4.06
CA PRO A 86 -10.68 1.99 3.85
C PRO A 86 -10.28 2.85 5.07
N GLY A 87 -9.49 3.91 4.81
CA GLY A 87 -9.00 4.82 5.83
C GLY A 87 -7.64 4.46 6.45
N ASP A 88 -7.04 3.34 6.06
CA ASP A 88 -5.70 3.00 6.51
C ASP A 88 -4.62 3.86 5.84
N SER A 89 -3.52 4.04 6.57
CA SER A 89 -2.24 4.52 6.06
C SER A 89 -1.14 3.55 6.48
N LEU A 90 0.03 3.58 5.83
CA LEU A 90 1.16 2.78 6.32
C LEU A 90 1.53 3.16 7.75
N TRP A 91 1.31 4.41 8.15
CA TRP A 91 1.55 4.87 9.51
C TRP A 91 0.57 4.26 10.52
N SER A 92 -0.72 4.25 10.23
CA SER A 92 -1.73 3.63 11.12
C SER A 92 -1.51 2.13 11.26
N ILE A 93 -1.16 1.46 10.16
CA ILE A 93 -0.80 0.04 10.13
C ILE A 93 0.47 -0.21 10.95
N ALA A 94 1.52 0.59 10.75
CA ALA A 94 2.77 0.46 11.50
C ALA A 94 2.53 0.55 13.02
N ASN A 95 1.76 1.54 13.46
CA ASN A 95 1.37 1.68 14.87
C ASN A 95 0.53 0.51 15.38
N MET A 96 -0.45 0.05 14.60
CA MET A 96 -1.30 -1.09 14.95
C MET A 96 -0.46 -2.36 15.23
N PHE A 97 0.62 -2.56 14.47
CA PHE A 97 1.51 -3.71 14.61
C PHE A 97 2.75 -3.45 15.48
N GLY A 98 2.90 -2.25 16.02
CA GLY A 98 4.03 -1.87 16.87
C GLY A 98 5.38 -1.90 16.12
N VAL A 99 5.38 -1.62 14.83
CA VAL A 99 6.59 -1.53 13.99
C VAL A 99 6.84 -0.08 13.58
N SER A 100 8.09 0.29 13.32
CA SER A 100 8.40 1.62 12.79
C SER A 100 7.93 1.77 11.33
N LEU A 101 7.41 2.96 10.98
CA LEU A 101 6.94 3.27 9.62
C LEU A 101 8.05 3.07 8.58
N ASP A 102 9.26 3.59 8.83
CA ASP A 102 10.40 3.46 7.91
C ASP A 102 10.73 1.99 7.62
N CYS A 103 10.71 1.14 8.65
CA CYS A 103 10.95 -0.28 8.50
C CYS A 103 9.81 -0.98 7.75
N LEU A 104 8.55 -0.60 8.00
CA LEU A 104 7.41 -1.11 7.24
C LEU A 104 7.50 -0.73 5.75
N ILE A 105 7.88 0.50 5.43
CA ILE A 105 8.07 0.97 4.06
C ILE A 105 9.16 0.14 3.38
N LYS A 106 10.31 -0.03 4.03
CA LYS A 106 11.44 -0.82 3.49
C LYS A 106 11.08 -2.29 3.27
N ALA A 107 10.25 -2.87 4.14
CA ALA A 107 9.76 -4.24 4.01
C ALA A 107 8.75 -4.40 2.87
N ASN A 108 8.24 -3.31 2.30
CA ASN A 108 7.24 -3.30 1.23
C ASN A 108 7.73 -2.52 0.00
N PRO A 109 8.85 -2.94 -0.65
CA PRO A 109 9.44 -2.22 -1.78
C PRO A 109 8.54 -2.16 -3.02
N GLN A 110 7.47 -2.95 -3.07
CA GLN A 110 6.44 -2.87 -4.10
C GLN A 110 5.57 -1.61 -4.01
N ILE A 111 5.65 -0.85 -2.92
CA ILE A 111 4.89 0.39 -2.72
C ILE A 111 5.75 1.57 -3.15
N SER A 112 5.49 2.08 -4.36
CA SER A 112 6.25 3.20 -4.93
C SER A 112 6.04 4.52 -4.18
N ASP A 113 4.80 4.78 -3.74
CA ASP A 113 4.45 5.94 -2.92
C ASP A 113 3.90 5.48 -1.56
N PRO A 114 4.68 5.61 -0.47
CA PRO A 114 4.26 5.24 0.89
C PRO A 114 3.01 5.96 1.42
N ASN A 115 2.68 7.13 0.86
CA ASN A 115 1.51 7.90 1.27
C ASN A 115 0.23 7.47 0.53
N LEU A 116 0.36 6.60 -0.47
CA LEU A 116 -0.75 6.16 -1.33
C LEU A 116 -0.86 4.64 -1.32
N ILE A 117 -1.72 4.13 -0.44
CA ILE A 117 -2.12 2.72 -0.40
C ILE A 117 -3.62 2.60 -0.66
N TYR A 118 -4.04 1.45 -1.18
CA TYR A 118 -5.43 1.21 -1.55
C TYR A 118 -6.03 0.03 -0.78
N PRO A 119 -7.33 0.05 -0.45
CA PRO A 119 -7.98 -1.07 0.24
C PRO A 119 -7.75 -2.42 -0.48
N GLY A 120 -7.59 -3.54 0.20
CA GLY A 120 -7.29 -4.82 -0.45
C GLY A 120 -5.82 -5.00 -0.89
N GLN A 121 -5.01 -3.94 -0.89
CA GLN A 121 -3.56 -4.07 -1.03
C GLN A 121 -3.00 -4.89 0.13
N GLN A 122 -2.04 -5.77 -0.18
CA GLN A 122 -1.40 -6.62 0.81
C GLN A 122 -0.08 -6.00 1.27
N ILE A 123 0.05 -5.83 2.59
CA ILE A 123 1.21 -5.25 3.26
C ILE A 123 1.90 -6.35 4.06
N CYS A 124 3.18 -6.57 3.78
CA CYS A 124 4.06 -7.34 4.63
C CYS A 124 4.25 -6.64 5.97
N ILE A 125 3.89 -7.31 7.06
CA ILE A 125 4.30 -6.91 8.40
C ILE A 125 5.53 -7.75 8.76
N PRO A 126 6.74 -7.18 8.82
CA PRO A 126 7.98 -7.91 9.05
C PRO A 126 8.15 -8.37 10.52
N PHE A 127 8.94 -9.43 10.74
CA PHE A 127 9.27 -9.91 12.10
C PHE A 127 10.20 -8.97 12.88
N TYR A 128 11.17 -8.38 12.19
CA TYR A 128 12.28 -7.62 12.78
C TYR A 128 12.21 -6.16 12.37
N CYS A 129 11.26 -5.44 12.96
CA CYS A 129 11.32 -3.99 12.98
C CYS A 129 11.50 -3.52 14.42
N PRO A 130 12.40 -2.54 14.67
CA PRO A 130 12.34 -1.84 15.93
C PRO A 130 10.95 -1.20 16.05
N PRO A 131 10.41 -1.12 17.28
CA PRO A 131 9.22 -0.33 17.52
C PRO A 131 9.46 1.12 17.03
N PRO A 132 8.40 1.88 16.74
CA PRO A 132 8.55 3.30 16.48
C PRO A 132 9.40 3.93 17.60
N SER A 133 10.36 4.78 17.23
CA SER A 133 11.24 5.50 18.17
C SER A 133 10.42 6.05 19.35
N PRO A 134 11.00 6.13 20.58
CA PRO A 134 10.25 6.26 21.82
C PRO A 134 9.07 7.23 21.71
N GLN A 135 7.90 6.64 21.94
CA GLN A 135 6.54 7.16 21.87
C GLN A 135 6.42 8.65 22.27
N THR A 136 6.56 9.53 21.28
CA THR A 136 5.93 10.86 21.31
C THR A 136 4.51 10.78 20.74
N CYS A 137 3.83 9.64 20.88
CA CYS A 137 2.46 9.46 20.43
C CYS A 137 1.59 9.04 21.59
N ARG A 138 1.03 10.03 22.29
CA ARG A 138 0.13 9.79 23.43
C ARG A 138 -1.28 9.48 22.96
N THR A 139 -1.73 10.16 21.92
CA THR A 139 -3.06 9.96 21.34
C THR A 139 -3.08 10.22 19.84
N ILE A 140 -4.08 9.68 19.18
CA ILE A 140 -4.36 9.89 17.75
C ILE A 140 -5.51 10.87 17.63
N TYR A 141 -5.27 11.99 16.97
CA TYR A 141 -6.30 12.94 16.57
C TYR A 141 -6.64 12.76 15.09
N THR A 142 -7.93 12.66 14.77
CA THR A 142 -8.40 12.65 13.37
C THR A 142 -8.69 14.07 12.93
N ALA A 143 -7.89 14.60 12.00
CA ALA A 143 -8.07 15.94 11.45
C ALA A 143 -9.48 16.13 10.86
N LYS A 144 -10.05 17.31 11.08
CA LYS A 144 -11.36 17.73 10.62
C LYS A 144 -11.22 18.81 9.56
N ALA A 145 -12.33 19.11 8.88
CA ALA A 145 -12.37 20.22 7.93
C ALA A 145 -12.03 21.54 8.64
N GLY A 146 -11.02 22.25 8.11
CA GLY A 146 -10.54 23.52 8.64
C GLY A 146 -9.39 23.40 9.66
N ASP A 147 -8.96 22.19 10.00
CA ASP A 147 -7.80 22.03 10.88
C ASP A 147 -6.47 22.40 10.19
N SER A 148 -5.53 22.85 11.02
CA SER A 148 -4.11 23.00 10.70
C SER A 148 -3.29 22.34 11.80
N LEU A 149 -2.03 21.98 11.54
CA LEU A 149 -1.16 21.50 12.60
C LEU A 149 -0.99 22.55 13.72
N TRP A 150 -1.06 23.85 13.39
CA TRP A 150 -1.02 24.91 14.39
C TRP A 150 -2.25 24.93 15.30
N SER A 151 -3.47 24.84 14.73
CA SER A 151 -4.70 24.84 15.53
C SER A 151 -4.82 23.57 16.38
N ILE A 152 -4.37 22.43 15.87
CA ILE A 152 -4.30 21.16 16.60
C ILE A 152 -3.27 21.27 17.73
N ALA A 153 -2.06 21.78 17.47
CA ALA A 153 -1.03 21.94 18.49
C ALA A 153 -1.54 22.77 19.68
N ASN A 154 -2.20 23.90 19.40
CA ASN A 154 -2.83 24.75 20.40
C ASN A 154 -3.95 24.05 21.16
N MET A 155 -4.81 23.29 20.47
CA MET A 155 -5.90 22.52 21.09
C MET A 155 -5.39 21.53 22.13
N PHE A 156 -4.24 20.89 21.86
CA PHE A 156 -3.65 19.88 22.74
C PHE A 156 -2.56 20.43 23.67
N GLY A 157 -2.26 21.73 23.62
CA GLY A 157 -1.24 22.35 24.47
C GLY A 157 0.18 21.87 24.19
N VAL A 158 0.48 21.46 22.95
CA VAL A 158 1.83 21.03 22.51
C VAL A 158 2.44 22.08 21.58
N SER A 159 3.77 22.11 21.46
CA SER A 159 4.40 23.00 20.47
C SER A 159 4.18 22.46 19.05
N LEU A 160 4.03 23.37 18.08
CA LEU A 160 3.94 23.00 16.66
C LEU A 160 5.16 22.18 16.22
N GLU A 161 6.35 22.52 16.69
CA GLU A 161 7.58 21.79 16.42
C GLU A 161 7.53 20.34 16.94
N ALA A 162 7.08 20.14 18.18
CA ALA A 162 6.93 18.81 18.74
C ALA A 162 5.88 17.99 17.97
N LEU A 163 4.78 18.64 17.56
CA LEU A 163 3.74 18.01 16.76
C LEU A 163 4.27 17.60 15.37
N ILE A 164 4.99 18.46 14.67
CA ILE A 164 5.59 18.14 13.37
C ILE A 164 6.58 16.98 13.52
N LYS A 165 7.44 17.03 14.54
CA LYS A 165 8.43 15.96 14.81
C LYS A 165 7.78 14.62 15.12
N ALA A 166 6.63 14.62 15.81
CA ALA A 166 5.86 13.42 16.09
C ALA A 166 5.14 12.85 14.85
N ASN A 167 5.05 13.62 13.77
CA ASN A 167 4.34 13.27 12.55
C ASN A 167 5.26 13.29 11.30
N PRO A 168 6.36 12.52 11.27
CA PRO A 168 7.30 12.50 10.14
C PRO A 168 6.66 12.00 8.83
N GLN A 169 5.49 11.36 8.90
CA GLN A 169 4.70 10.95 7.75
C GLN A 169 3.99 12.12 7.03
N ILE A 170 4.07 13.35 7.55
CA ILE A 170 3.48 14.54 6.94
C ILE A 170 4.61 15.36 6.31
N PRO A 171 4.84 15.25 4.98
CA PRO A 171 5.98 15.90 4.34
C PRO A 171 5.85 17.42 4.30
N ASP A 172 4.62 17.93 4.08
CA ASP A 172 4.28 19.34 4.15
C ASP A 172 3.37 19.61 5.37
N PRO A 173 3.89 20.20 6.45
CA PRO A 173 3.14 20.55 7.65
C PRO A 173 1.93 21.48 7.42
N ASN A 174 1.88 22.19 6.29
CA ASN A 174 0.77 23.08 5.95
C ASN A 174 -0.37 22.36 5.22
N LEU A 175 -0.16 21.11 4.81
CA LEU A 175 -1.08 20.34 4.00
C LEU A 175 -1.54 19.09 4.75
N ILE A 176 -2.59 19.27 5.56
CA ILE A 176 -3.32 18.16 6.17
C ILE A 176 -4.74 18.08 5.61
N TYR A 177 -5.28 16.86 5.58
CA TYR A 177 -6.60 16.60 5.03
C TYR A 177 -7.57 16.10 6.10
N PRO A 178 -8.89 16.38 5.98
CA PRO A 178 -9.89 15.77 6.84
C PRO A 178 -9.78 14.24 6.82
N GLY A 179 -9.85 13.62 7.99
CA GLY A 179 -9.66 12.18 8.18
C GLY A 179 -8.20 11.78 8.44
N GLN A 180 -7.22 12.65 8.19
CA GLN A 180 -5.81 12.33 8.42
C GLN A 180 -5.53 12.12 9.90
N GLN A 181 -4.83 11.04 10.23
CA GLN A 181 -4.45 10.72 11.60
C GLN A 181 -3.18 11.48 11.99
N ILE A 182 -3.29 12.26 13.06
CA ILE A 182 -2.25 13.10 13.63
C ILE A 182 -1.87 12.54 14.99
N CYS A 183 -0.60 12.19 15.14
CA CYS A 183 0.02 11.82 16.40
C CYS A 183 0.17 13.03 17.32
N ILE A 184 -0.40 12.99 18.52
CA ILE A 184 -0.23 14.05 19.51
C ILE A 184 0.80 13.62 20.56
N PRO A 185 1.90 14.38 20.76
CA PRO A 185 2.98 14.04 21.70
C PRO A 185 2.75 14.34 23.19
#